data_AF-A0AA88W3J9-F1
#
_entry.id   AF-A0AA88W3J9-F1
#
_cell.length_a   1.000
_cell.length_b   1.000
_cell.length_c   1.000
_cell.angle_alpha   90.00
_cell.angle_beta   90.00
_cell.angle_gamma   90.00
#
_symmetry.space_group_name_H-M   'P 1'
#
loop_
_entity.id
_entity.type
_entity.pdbx_description
1 polymer ?
#
loop_
_entity_poly.entity_id
_entity_poly.type
_entity_poly.pdbx_seq_one_letter_code
_entity_poly.pdbx_strand_id
1 'polypeptide(L)'
;VFRGLGLEYNMSGLTGSTLDSHRLIHFAGQQGLDKQHDLVEVLFLGYFTQGKYIGDREFLVESARKVGIEGAAQFLENPENGLKEVNEELEKYSAGITGVPHFVVSDTKG
;
A
#
# COMPACT_ATOMS: atom_id res chain seq x y z
N VAL A 1 -2.04 -22.63 10.83
CA VAL A 1 -2.48 -22.96 9.46
C VAL A 1 -1.44 -22.60 8.39
N PHE A 2 -0.67 -21.50 8.49
CA PHE A 2 0.28 -21.09 7.42
C PHE A 2 1.77 -21.44 7.61
N ARG A 3 2.17 -21.99 8.77
CA ARG A 3 3.58 -22.32 9.06
C ARG A 3 4.16 -23.46 8.21
N GLY A 4 3.32 -24.25 7.55
CA GLY A 4 3.73 -25.34 6.64
C GLY A 4 4.09 -24.88 5.22
N LEU A 5 3.95 -23.58 4.91
CA LEU A 5 4.18 -23.01 3.58
C LEU A 5 5.40 -22.09 3.51
N GLY A 6 6.22 -22.01 4.57
CA GLY A 6 7.38 -21.12 4.64
C GLY A 6 7.04 -19.63 4.83
N LEU A 7 5.77 -19.29 5.03
CA LEU A 7 5.30 -17.94 5.34
C LEU A 7 5.29 -17.76 6.86
N GLU A 8 6.34 -17.14 7.41
CA GLU A 8 6.38 -16.71 8.81
C GLU A 8 5.69 -15.36 8.95
N TYR A 9 4.46 -15.38 9.46
CA TYR A 9 3.67 -14.19 9.74
C TYR A 9 4.18 -13.54 11.04
N ASN A 10 4.79 -12.35 10.94
CA ASN A 10 5.30 -11.62 12.10
C ASN A 10 4.46 -10.36 12.37
N MET A 11 3.56 -10.44 13.35
CA MET A 11 2.71 -9.31 13.81
C MET A 11 3.31 -8.51 14.97
N SER A 12 4.60 -8.68 15.28
CA SER A 12 5.27 -7.92 16.36
C SER A 12 5.64 -6.48 15.96
N GLY A 13 5.41 -6.08 14.71
CA GLY A 13 5.63 -4.71 14.25
C GLY A 13 4.65 -3.70 14.85
N LEU A 14 5.05 -2.44 14.94
CA LEU A 14 4.20 -1.35 15.42
C LEU A 14 2.93 -1.23 14.56
N THR A 15 1.76 -1.43 15.16
CA THR A 15 0.46 -1.18 14.51
C THR A 15 0.15 0.32 14.55
N GLY A 16 0.59 1.07 13.55
CA GLY A 16 0.26 2.48 13.35
C GLY A 16 -0.62 2.71 12.11
N SER A 17 -0.89 3.99 11.79
CA SER A 17 -1.71 4.37 10.64
C SER A 17 -1.05 3.96 9.31
N THR A 18 -1.80 3.31 8.42
CA THR A 18 -1.38 2.99 7.04
C THR A 18 -1.77 4.06 6.04
N LEU A 19 -2.33 5.20 6.50
CA LEU A 19 -2.84 6.25 5.63
C LEU A 19 -1.77 6.76 4.64
N ASP A 20 -0.54 6.96 5.10
CA ASP A 20 0.56 7.43 4.24
C ASP A 20 0.97 6.39 3.20
N SER A 21 0.85 5.09 3.51
CA SER A 21 0.99 4.03 2.50
C SER A 21 -0.08 4.18 1.41
N HIS A 22 -1.35 4.35 1.79
CA HIS A 22 -2.44 4.49 0.81
C HIS A 22 -2.28 5.74 -0.06
N ARG A 23 -1.94 6.88 0.56
CA ARG A 23 -1.68 8.14 -0.15
C ARG A 23 -0.52 7.98 -1.13
N LEU A 24 0.54 7.31 -0.73
CA LEU A 24 1.69 7.06 -1.59
C LEU A 24 1.39 6.07 -2.73
N ILE A 25 0.58 5.03 -2.49
CA ILE A 25 0.11 4.10 -3.51
C ILE A 25 -0.77 4.82 -4.55
N HIS A 26 -1.63 5.74 -4.10
CA HIS A 26 -2.39 6.58 -5.02
C HIS A 26 -1.47 7.44 -5.90
N PHE A 27 -0.50 8.12 -5.27
CA PHE A 27 0.48 8.94 -5.97
C PHE A 27 1.35 8.12 -6.96
N ALA A 28 1.72 6.90 -6.61
CA ALA A 28 2.43 5.98 -7.49
C ALA A 28 1.64 5.69 -8.77
N GLY A 29 0.32 5.48 -8.65
CA GLY A 29 -0.57 5.24 -9.78
C GLY A 29 -0.63 6.41 -10.77
N GLN A 30 -0.40 7.64 -10.31
CA GLN A 30 -0.30 8.81 -11.18
C GLN A 30 0.98 8.80 -12.05
N GLN A 31 1.99 8.02 -11.66
CA GLN A 31 3.26 7.86 -12.41
C GLN A 31 3.33 6.57 -13.22
N GLY A 32 2.37 5.65 -13.05
CA GLY A 32 2.30 4.36 -13.74
C GLY A 32 1.60 3.29 -12.91
N LEU A 33 0.75 2.48 -13.55
CA LEU A 33 0.07 1.36 -12.88
C LEU A 33 1.05 0.24 -12.49
N ASP A 34 2.10 0.04 -13.27
CA ASP A 34 3.24 -0.81 -12.96
C ASP A 34 3.93 -0.35 -11.66
N LYS A 35 4.24 0.95 -11.53
CA LYS A 35 4.86 1.50 -10.33
C LYS A 35 3.96 1.39 -9.10
N GLN A 36 2.66 1.58 -9.27
CA GLN A 36 1.68 1.37 -8.20
C GLN A 36 1.71 -0.08 -7.73
N HIS A 37 1.67 -1.03 -8.66
CA HIS A 37 1.71 -2.45 -8.36
C HIS A 37 3.01 -2.83 -7.63
N ASP A 38 4.16 -2.45 -8.18
CA ASP A 38 5.47 -2.74 -7.59
C ASP A 38 5.59 -2.14 -6.18
N LEU A 39 5.10 -0.92 -5.96
CA LEU A 39 5.10 -0.31 -4.64
C LEU A 39 4.27 -1.13 -3.65
N VAL A 40 3.07 -1.55 -4.04
CA VAL A 40 2.20 -2.39 -3.20
C VAL A 40 2.95 -3.66 -2.81
N GLU A 41 3.60 -4.34 -3.76
CA GLU A 41 4.37 -5.55 -3.46
C GLU A 41 5.49 -5.32 -2.44
N VAL A 42 6.26 -4.23 -2.59
CA VAL A 42 7.36 -3.88 -1.67
C VAL A 42 6.83 -3.60 -0.26
N LEU A 43 5.73 -2.85 -0.13
CA LEU A 43 5.12 -2.54 1.16
C LEU A 43 4.53 -3.79 1.83
N PHE A 44 3.86 -4.65 1.05
CA PHE A 44 3.33 -5.93 1.54
C PHE A 44 4.45 -6.84 2.06
N LEU A 45 5.54 -6.97 1.30
CA LEU A 45 6.70 -7.76 1.73
C LEU A 45 7.31 -7.18 3.02
N GLY A 46 7.50 -5.86 3.07
CA GLY A 46 8.02 -5.17 4.25
C GLY A 46 7.18 -5.44 5.49
N TYR A 47 5.87 -5.30 5.39
CA TYR A 47 4.94 -5.51 6.50
C TYR A 47 4.89 -6.99 6.94
N PHE A 48 4.52 -7.89 6.03
CA PHE A 48 4.17 -9.26 6.40
C PHE A 48 5.35 -10.19 6.63
N THR A 49 6.50 -9.91 6.01
CA THR A 49 7.67 -10.79 6.09
C THR A 49 8.84 -10.19 6.86
N GLN A 50 8.98 -8.85 6.85
CA GLN A 50 10.13 -8.17 7.48
C GLN A 50 9.75 -7.42 8.77
N GLY A 51 8.47 -7.41 9.14
CA GLY A 51 7.99 -6.70 10.33
C GLY A 51 8.20 -5.18 10.27
N LYS A 52 8.30 -4.61 9.07
CA LYS A 52 8.49 -3.17 8.87
C LYS A 52 7.20 -2.42 9.19
N TYR A 53 7.34 -1.25 9.80
CA TYR A 53 6.23 -0.33 9.97
C TYR A 53 5.98 0.44 8.68
N ILE A 54 4.86 0.16 8.01
CA ILE A 54 4.50 0.78 6.72
C ILE A 54 3.88 2.19 6.86
N GLY A 55 3.85 2.75 8.07
CA GLY A 55 3.64 4.18 8.27
C GLY A 55 4.94 4.95 8.50
N ASP A 56 6.11 4.27 8.47
CA ASP A 56 7.40 4.92 8.61
C ASP A 56 7.78 5.69 7.34
N ARG A 57 8.03 6.98 7.49
CA ARG A 57 8.32 7.87 6.36
C ARG A 57 9.59 7.47 5.62
N GLU A 58 10.65 7.08 6.33
CA GLU A 58 11.90 6.70 5.69
C GLU A 58 11.73 5.42 4.86
N PHE A 59 11.05 4.42 5.43
CA PHE A 59 10.71 3.19 4.74
C PHE A 59 9.83 3.44 3.50
N LEU A 60 8.84 4.32 3.60
CA LEU A 60 7.97 4.69 2.48
C LEU A 60 8.74 5.35 1.34
N VAL A 61 9.61 6.32 1.65
CA VAL A 61 10.46 6.99 0.65
C VAL A 61 11.47 6.03 0.03
N GLU A 62 12.08 5.16 0.83
CA GLU A 62 13.00 4.14 0.32
C GLU A 62 12.29 3.17 -0.63
N SER A 63 11.09 2.72 -0.25
CA SER A 63 10.26 1.82 -1.06
C SER A 63 9.86 2.46 -2.38
N ALA A 64 9.40 3.73 -2.33
CA ALA A 64 9.08 4.50 -3.53
C ALA A 64 10.27 4.64 -4.48
N ARG A 65 11.45 4.96 -3.95
CA ARG A 65 12.67 5.07 -4.76
C ARG A 65 13.06 3.74 -5.42
N LYS A 66 12.90 2.62 -4.72
CA LYS A 66 13.23 1.27 -5.25
C LYS A 66 12.42 0.94 -6.51
N VAL A 67 11.18 1.40 -6.57
CA VAL A 67 10.26 1.14 -7.70
C VAL A 67 10.19 2.32 -8.69
N GLY A 68 11.12 3.27 -8.59
CA GLY A 68 11.22 4.39 -9.54
C GLY A 68 10.13 5.45 -9.43
N ILE A 69 9.52 5.61 -8.24
CA ILE A 69 8.61 6.72 -7.95
C ILE A 69 9.42 7.95 -7.56
N GLU A 70 9.21 9.05 -8.29
CA GLU A 70 9.86 10.32 -8.03
C GLU A 70 8.98 11.23 -7.16
N GLY A 71 9.58 12.13 -6.39
CA GLY A 71 8.82 13.12 -5.60
C GLY A 71 8.12 12.58 -4.34
N ALA A 72 8.34 11.32 -3.96
CA ALA A 72 7.66 10.70 -2.82
C ALA A 72 7.92 11.43 -1.48
N ALA A 73 9.15 11.89 -1.26
CA ALA A 73 9.51 12.62 -0.04
C ALA A 73 8.73 13.93 0.07
N GLN A 74 8.68 14.70 -1.02
CA GLN A 74 7.96 15.97 -1.12
C GLN A 74 6.45 15.77 -1.03
N PHE A 75 5.92 14.74 -1.68
CA PHE A 75 4.51 14.39 -1.59
C PHE A 75 4.08 14.13 -0.13
N LEU A 76 4.90 13.39 0.63
CA LEU A 76 4.65 13.08 2.03
C LEU A 76 4.95 14.24 3.00
N GLU A 77 5.49 15.38 2.56
CA GLU A 77 5.66 16.58 3.41
C GLU A 77 4.32 17.19 3.81
N ASN A 78 3.37 17.24 2.88
CA ASN A 78 2.04 17.78 3.14
C ASN A 78 1.07 16.63 3.45
N PRO A 79 0.51 16.52 4.68
CA PRO A 79 -0.44 15.46 5.04
C PRO A 79 -1.76 15.51 4.25
N GLU A 80 -2.11 16.64 3.64
CA GLU A 80 -3.33 16.79 2.85
C GLU A 80 -3.23 16.17 1.45
N ASN A 81 -2.01 15.95 0.94
CA ASN A 81 -1.81 15.41 -0.41
C ASN A 81 -2.39 14.00 -0.52
N GLY A 82 -3.25 13.74 -1.51
CA GLY A 82 -3.87 12.42 -1.73
C GLY A 82 -4.91 12.02 -0.68
N LEU A 83 -5.19 12.88 0.32
CA LEU A 83 -6.08 12.53 1.42
C LEU A 83 -7.54 12.40 0.95
N LYS A 84 -7.98 13.30 0.08
CA LYS A 84 -9.33 13.30 -0.49
C LYS A 84 -9.56 12.03 -1.30
N GLU A 85 -8.62 11.68 -2.17
CA GLU A 85 -8.71 10.55 -3.08
C GLU A 85 -8.74 9.22 -2.31
N VAL A 86 -7.91 9.10 -1.26
CA VAL A 86 -7.93 7.92 -0.38
C VAL A 86 -9.25 7.83 0.39
N ASN A 87 -9.83 8.95 0.85
CA ASN A 87 -11.14 8.94 1.50
C ASN A 87 -12.26 8.52 0.53
N GLU A 88 -12.26 9.03 -0.70
CA GLU A 88 -13.21 8.61 -1.75
C GLU A 88 -13.07 7.12 -2.08
N GLU A 89 -11.84 6.60 -2.10
CA GLU A 89 -11.57 5.17 -2.30
C GLU A 89 -12.11 4.34 -1.13
N LEU A 90 -11.90 4.77 0.12
CA LEU A 90 -12.47 4.14 1.30
C LEU A 90 -14.00 4.14 1.29
N GLU A 91 -14.63 5.26 0.89
CA GLU A 91 -16.10 5.34 0.75
C GLU A 91 -16.64 4.39 -0.32
N LYS A 92 -15.91 4.20 -1.42
CA LYS A 92 -16.28 3.27 -2.49
C LYS A 92 -16.23 1.80 -2.04
N TYR A 93 -15.30 1.46 -1.15
CA TYR A 93 -15.06 0.08 -0.72
C TYR A 93 -15.70 -0.27 0.64
N SER A 94 -16.08 0.73 1.43
CA SER A 94 -16.76 0.56 2.73
C SER A 94 -18.12 -0.13 2.62
N ALA A 95 -18.75 -0.10 1.44
CA ALA A 95 -20.06 -0.71 1.20
C ALA A 95 -20.03 -2.24 0.96
N GLY A 96 -18.86 -2.90 0.93
CA GLY A 96 -18.84 -4.35 0.64
C GLY A 96 -17.54 -5.12 0.91
N ILE A 97 -16.44 -4.48 1.29
CA ILE A 97 -15.15 -5.15 1.52
C ILE A 97 -14.82 -5.14 3.01
N THR A 98 -14.74 -6.32 3.63
CA THR A 98 -14.41 -6.49 5.05
C THR A 98 -12.94 -6.88 5.31
N GLY A 99 -12.14 -7.05 4.26
CA GLY A 99 -10.71 -7.35 4.40
C GLY A 99 -9.96 -7.36 3.06
N VAL A 100 -8.66 -7.07 3.12
CA VAL A 100 -7.71 -7.18 1.99
C VAL A 100 -6.96 -8.52 2.05
N PRO A 101 -6.53 -9.09 0.90
CA PRO A 101 -6.72 -8.58 -0.45
C PRO A 101 -8.12 -8.90 -1.00
N HIS A 102 -8.72 -7.93 -1.71
CA HIS A 102 -9.99 -8.09 -2.42
C HIS A 102 -9.77 -7.87 -3.92
N PHE A 103 -10.14 -8.83 -4.75
CA PHE A 103 -10.01 -8.77 -6.20
C PHE A 103 -11.40 -8.75 -6.86
N VAL A 104 -11.67 -7.76 -7.72
CA VAL A 104 -12.85 -7.76 -8.60
C VAL A 104 -12.39 -8.20 -9.98
N VAL A 105 -12.76 -9.43 -10.38
CA VAL A 105 -12.56 -9.92 -11.73
C VAL A 105 -13.89 -9.86 -12.45
N SER A 106 -14.03 -8.96 -13.42
CA SER A 106 -15.19 -8.95 -14.31
C SER A 106 -15.01 -10.04 -15.36
N ASP A 107 -15.79 -11.13 -15.26
CA ASP A 107 -15.91 -12.15 -16.32
C ASP A 107 -16.63 -11.51 -17.50
N THR A 108 -15.88 -11.02 -18.49
CA THR A 108 -16.42 -10.69 -19.81
C THR A 108 -16.36 -11.95 -20.65
N LYS A 109 -17.28 -12.88 -20.41
CA LYS A 109 -17.67 -13.85 -21.43
C LYS A 109 -18.62 -13.13 -22.40
N GLY A 110 -18.06 -12.70 -23.52
CA GLY A 110 -18.81 -12.51 -24.76
C GLY A 110 -19.22 -13.84 -25.37
#